data_AF-A0A1D7TIF7-F1
#
_entry.id   AF-A0A1D7TIF7-F1
#
_cell.length_a   1.000
_cell.length_b   1.000
_cell.length_c   1.000
_cell.angle_alpha   90.00
_cell.angle_beta   90.00
_cell.angle_gamma   90.00
#
_symmetry.space_group_name_H-M   'P 1'
#
loop_
_entity.id
_entity.type
_entity.pdbx_description
1 polymer ?
#
loop_
_entity_poly.entity_id
_entity_poly.type
_entity_poly.pdbx_seq_one_letter_code
_entity_poly.pdbx_strand_id
1 'polypeptide(L)'
;MNVYDDFFRHISPEDWEFFAIDFLVSNGFLIINYPSRGSDGGSDGIVEYNNIKYIVSCKHYLNSGKSIGTDIEQSILDRTYQHGANGFIGFYSTLVSSSLQNRLNQLKDKINILIYDRNIISNYLPKISSSILQKYGLPNQFQYILNVAKKDYKPLNCLICSKDILQDENISFSMALITKNKNDEFEYLYGCKNCIRDIPDRGWCEINQVLHLEQLNGWLYYVDELVKNANVSNQFYKNKNDFESRLQQKLFPSNWGQWLPL
;
A
#
# COMPACT_ATOMS: atom_id res chain seq x y z
N MET A 1 11.38 16.08 -9.37
CA MET A 1 10.13 15.42 -9.80
C MET A 1 9.81 14.41 -8.74
N ASN A 2 8.66 14.50 -8.10
CA ASN A 2 8.28 13.55 -7.05
C ASN A 2 7.81 12.25 -7.75
N VAL A 3 8.17 11.09 -7.19
CA VAL A 3 7.93 9.77 -7.81
C VAL A 3 6.42 9.49 -8.00
N TYR A 4 5.57 10.23 -7.30
CA TYR A 4 4.12 10.15 -7.37
C TYR A 4 3.49 11.23 -8.26
N ASP A 5 4.28 12.03 -8.97
CA ASP A 5 3.76 13.11 -9.83
C ASP A 5 2.78 12.59 -10.86
N ASP A 6 3.08 11.42 -11.44
CA ASP A 6 2.20 10.77 -12.39
C ASP A 6 0.91 10.27 -11.73
N PHE A 7 0.99 9.70 -10.52
CA PHE A 7 -0.20 9.31 -9.74
C PHE A 7 -1.12 10.51 -9.52
N PHE A 8 -0.59 11.61 -8.98
CA PHE A 8 -1.39 12.79 -8.70
C PHE A 8 -1.95 13.47 -9.96
N ARG A 9 -1.31 13.32 -11.13
CA ARG A 9 -1.81 13.95 -12.37
C ARG A 9 -2.94 13.16 -13.04
N HIS A 10 -2.92 11.84 -12.89
CA HIS A 10 -3.81 10.94 -13.63
C HIS A 10 -5.02 10.47 -12.81
N ILE A 11 -5.02 10.67 -11.49
CA ILE A 11 -6.21 10.43 -10.67
C ILE A 11 -7.29 11.47 -10.98
N SER A 12 -8.54 11.03 -11.16
CA SER A 12 -9.66 11.93 -11.41
C SER A 12 -10.05 12.70 -10.14
N PRO A 13 -10.71 13.87 -10.24
CA PRO A 13 -11.21 14.58 -9.06
C PRO A 13 -12.16 13.75 -8.19
N GLU A 14 -13.01 12.93 -8.81
CA GLU A 14 -13.92 12.02 -8.10
C GLU A 14 -13.14 10.92 -7.38
N ASP A 15 -12.19 10.28 -8.06
CA ASP A 15 -11.32 9.25 -7.46
C ASP A 15 -10.42 9.83 -6.36
N TRP A 16 -10.05 11.11 -6.44
CA TRP A 16 -9.29 11.79 -5.40
C TRP A 16 -10.05 11.85 -4.06
N GLU A 17 -11.37 12.07 -4.11
CA GLU A 17 -12.21 12.08 -2.91
C GLU A 17 -12.29 10.69 -2.27
N PHE A 18 -12.51 9.65 -3.07
CA PHE A 18 -12.50 8.28 -2.57
C PHE A 18 -11.12 7.85 -2.07
N PHE A 19 -10.05 8.24 -2.76
CA PHE A 19 -8.68 8.00 -2.35
C PHE A 19 -8.38 8.66 -1.00
N ALA A 20 -8.84 9.88 -0.77
CA ALA A 20 -8.64 10.58 0.50
C ALA A 20 -9.22 9.79 1.68
N ILE A 21 -10.42 9.22 1.52
CA ILE A 21 -11.06 8.43 2.58
C ILE A 21 -10.33 7.10 2.79
N ASP A 22 -10.02 6.37 1.72
CA ASP A 22 -9.26 5.11 1.83
C ASP A 22 -7.87 5.34 2.45
N PHE A 23 -7.22 6.46 2.09
CA PHE A 23 -5.97 6.89 2.70
C PHE A 23 -6.14 7.12 4.21
N LEU A 24 -7.17 7.86 4.64
CA LEU A 24 -7.40 8.12 6.06
C LEU A 24 -7.69 6.82 6.82
N VAL A 25 -8.50 5.92 6.27
CA VAL A 25 -8.77 4.60 6.87
C VAL A 25 -7.49 3.79 7.02
N SER A 26 -6.63 3.79 6.01
CA SER A 26 -5.33 3.11 6.09
C SER A 26 -4.38 3.70 7.15
N ASN A 27 -4.67 4.91 7.62
CA ASN A 27 -3.95 5.57 8.71
C ASN A 27 -4.72 5.51 10.05
N GLY A 28 -5.72 4.63 10.17
CA GLY A 28 -6.42 4.34 11.43
C GLY A 28 -7.68 5.16 11.69
N PHE A 29 -8.18 5.92 10.72
CA PHE A 29 -9.45 6.65 10.86
C PHE A 29 -10.65 5.72 10.62
N LEU A 30 -11.75 5.98 11.32
CA LEU A 30 -13.03 5.29 11.13
C LEU A 30 -13.94 6.13 10.23
N ILE A 31 -14.60 5.51 9.25
CA ILE A 31 -15.59 6.20 8.41
C ILE A 31 -16.88 6.36 9.22
N ILE A 32 -17.34 7.61 9.35
CA ILE A 32 -18.66 7.93 9.90
C ILE A 32 -19.67 8.18 8.77
N ASN A 33 -19.25 8.92 7.75
CA ASN A 33 -20.04 9.15 6.55
C ASN A 33 -19.13 9.08 5.32
N TYR A 34 -19.49 8.23 4.37
CA TYR A 34 -18.75 8.04 3.12
C TYR A 34 -19.15 9.15 2.12
N PRO A 35 -18.27 9.54 1.19
CA PRO A 35 -18.61 10.50 0.14
C PRO A 35 -19.88 10.07 -0.60
N SER A 36 -20.86 10.97 -0.72
CA SER A 36 -22.09 10.71 -1.48
C SER A 36 -22.04 11.45 -2.82
N ARG A 37 -22.64 10.85 -3.87
CA ARG A 37 -22.75 11.51 -5.18
C ARG A 37 -23.87 12.55 -5.13
N GLY A 38 -23.53 13.82 -4.82
CA GLY A 38 -24.52 14.90 -4.74
C GLY A 38 -23.95 16.23 -4.24
N SER A 39 -24.80 17.26 -4.18
CA SER A 39 -24.46 18.59 -3.64
C SER A 39 -24.35 18.53 -2.11
N ASP A 40 -23.30 17.91 -1.59
CA ASP A 40 -23.08 17.72 -0.16
C ASP A 40 -22.44 18.96 0.44
N GLY A 41 -23.19 20.06 0.60
CA GLY A 41 -22.94 21.14 1.59
C GLY A 41 -21.52 21.67 1.84
N GLY A 42 -20.55 21.37 0.97
CA GLY A 42 -19.12 21.47 1.24
C GLY A 42 -18.51 20.39 2.15
N SER A 43 -19.01 19.15 2.29
CA SER A 43 -18.25 18.08 2.97
C SER A 43 -18.01 16.91 2.02
N ASP A 44 -16.75 16.52 1.84
CA ASP A 44 -16.38 15.43 0.94
C ASP A 44 -16.35 14.08 1.70
N GLY A 45 -16.57 14.10 3.03
CA GLY A 45 -16.73 12.94 3.90
C GLY A 45 -16.65 13.30 5.39
N ILE A 46 -17.01 12.36 6.29
CA ILE A 46 -16.82 12.50 7.74
C ILE A 46 -16.12 11.26 8.28
N VAL A 47 -15.02 11.48 9.01
CA VAL A 47 -14.24 10.43 9.65
C VAL A 47 -14.05 10.70 11.13
N GLU A 48 -13.71 9.69 11.90
CA GLU A 48 -13.41 9.79 13.32
C GLU A 48 -12.04 9.20 13.64
N TYR A 49 -11.28 9.89 14.49
CA TYR A 49 -10.00 9.41 15.00
C TYR A 49 -9.82 9.88 16.44
N ASN A 50 -9.46 8.97 17.35
CA ASN A 50 -9.34 9.25 18.78
C ASN A 50 -10.56 9.99 19.38
N ASN A 51 -11.78 9.56 19.02
CA ASN A 51 -13.08 10.15 19.42
C ASN A 51 -13.30 11.61 18.97
N ILE A 52 -12.53 12.09 17.99
CA ILE A 52 -12.69 13.41 17.36
C ILE A 52 -13.28 13.17 15.97
N LYS A 53 -14.40 13.83 15.68
CA LYS A 53 -15.06 13.77 14.37
C LYS A 53 -14.52 14.88 13.49
N TYR A 54 -14.06 14.51 12.30
CA TYR A 54 -13.49 15.40 11.32
C TYR A 54 -14.38 15.47 10.08
N ILE A 55 -14.68 16.69 9.63
CA ILE A 55 -15.09 16.88 8.24
C ILE A 55 -13.85 16.80 7.34
N VAL A 56 -13.97 16.10 6.22
CA VAL A 56 -12.91 15.99 5.23
C VAL A 56 -13.23 16.93 4.07
N SER A 57 -12.26 17.76 3.69
CA SER A 57 -12.34 18.54 2.46
C SER A 57 -11.20 18.19 1.52
N CYS A 58 -11.58 17.69 0.35
CA CYS A 58 -10.72 17.24 -0.71
C CYS A 58 -10.60 18.34 -1.77
N LYS A 59 -9.37 18.71 -2.13
CA LYS A 59 -9.12 19.68 -3.21
C LYS A 59 -8.04 19.18 -4.16
N HIS A 60 -8.45 18.89 -5.39
CA HIS A 60 -7.58 18.39 -6.44
C HIS A 60 -7.30 19.46 -7.50
N TYR A 61 -6.23 20.24 -7.30
CA TYR A 61 -5.87 21.39 -8.16
C TYR A 61 -4.55 21.21 -8.90
N LEU A 62 -3.94 20.02 -8.88
CA LEU A 62 -2.59 19.82 -9.42
C LEU A 62 -2.48 20.19 -10.90
N ASN A 63 -3.46 19.80 -11.72
CA ASN A 63 -3.49 20.11 -13.15
C ASN A 63 -3.71 21.60 -13.46
N SER A 64 -4.22 22.37 -12.49
CA SER A 64 -4.41 23.82 -12.61
C SER A 64 -3.20 24.65 -12.16
N GLY A 65 -2.24 24.03 -11.46
CA GLY A 65 -1.09 24.69 -10.84
C GLY A 65 -1.44 25.63 -9.67
N LYS A 66 -2.72 25.75 -9.29
CA LYS A 66 -3.16 26.63 -8.19
C LYS A 66 -2.87 26.02 -6.82
N SER A 67 -2.34 26.84 -5.92
CA SER A 67 -2.26 26.51 -4.49
C SER A 67 -3.64 26.65 -3.83
N ILE A 68 -3.84 26.01 -2.69
CA ILE A 68 -5.10 26.10 -1.96
C ILE A 68 -5.12 27.39 -1.12
N GLY A 69 -6.00 28.31 -1.51
CA GLY A 69 -6.17 29.63 -0.91
C GLY A 69 -7.36 29.73 0.04
N THR A 70 -7.46 30.85 0.75
CA THR A 70 -8.62 31.18 1.61
C THR A 70 -9.91 31.45 0.83
N ASP A 71 -9.79 31.73 -0.47
CA ASP A 71 -10.88 31.84 -1.43
C ASP A 71 -11.48 30.47 -1.79
N ILE A 72 -10.67 29.41 -1.74
CA ILE A 72 -11.09 28.03 -1.98
C ILE A 72 -11.65 27.41 -0.69
N GLU A 73 -10.95 27.57 0.44
CA GLU A 73 -11.40 27.06 1.74
C GLU A 73 -12.08 28.14 2.58
N GLN A 74 -13.39 28.24 2.37
CA GLN A 74 -14.26 29.17 3.08
C GLN A 74 -15.02 28.48 4.22
N SER A 75 -15.35 29.29 5.23
CA SER A 75 -16.24 28.92 6.34
C SER A 75 -15.95 27.57 7.02
N ILE A 76 -14.66 27.22 7.17
CA ILE A 76 -14.20 25.96 7.80
C ILE A 76 -14.87 25.71 9.14
N LEU A 77 -14.91 26.72 10.02
CA LEU A 77 -15.48 26.61 11.35
C LEU A 77 -16.99 26.34 11.30
N ASP A 78 -17.71 27.08 10.46
CA ASP A 78 -19.16 26.94 10.33
C ASP A 78 -19.53 25.56 9.76
N ARG A 79 -18.83 25.11 8.71
CA ARG A 79 -18.99 23.76 8.14
C ARG A 79 -18.71 22.69 9.19
N THR A 80 -17.65 22.84 9.97
CA THR A 80 -17.28 21.87 11.02
C THR A 80 -18.42 21.72 12.04
N TYR A 81 -18.97 22.84 12.54
CA TYR A 81 -20.08 22.81 13.49
C TYR A 81 -21.41 22.34 12.88
N GLN A 82 -21.74 22.74 11.65
CA GLN A 82 -22.95 22.32 10.96
C GLN A 82 -23.05 20.79 10.82
N HIS A 83 -21.91 20.13 10.64
CA HIS A 83 -21.82 18.66 10.56
C HIS A 83 -21.62 17.97 11.91
N GLY A 84 -21.71 18.71 13.03
CA GLY A 84 -21.53 18.15 14.39
C GLY A 84 -20.12 17.60 14.63
N ALA A 85 -19.14 18.09 13.87
CA ALA A 85 -17.73 17.73 13.99
C ALA A 85 -17.00 18.72 14.90
N ASN A 86 -15.83 18.32 15.38
CA ASN A 86 -14.92 19.13 16.19
C ASN A 86 -13.49 19.13 15.61
N GLY A 87 -13.37 18.67 14.37
CA GLY A 87 -12.15 18.69 13.60
C GLY A 87 -12.38 18.92 12.11
N PHE A 88 -11.32 19.35 11.44
CA PHE A 88 -11.24 19.58 10.01
C PHE A 88 -10.00 18.89 9.43
N ILE A 89 -10.18 18.17 8.33
CA ILE A 89 -9.10 17.59 7.53
C ILE A 89 -9.10 18.26 6.16
N GLY A 90 -8.00 18.92 5.82
CA GLY A 90 -7.72 19.37 4.46
C GLY A 90 -6.88 18.36 3.70
N PHE A 91 -7.41 17.77 2.64
CA PHE A 91 -6.74 16.76 1.82
C PHE A 91 -6.49 17.28 0.40
N TYR A 92 -5.27 17.74 0.14
CA TYR A 92 -4.96 18.60 -0.99
C TYR A 92 -3.87 18.02 -1.89
N SER A 93 -4.14 18.01 -3.20
CA SER A 93 -3.17 17.57 -4.20
C SER A 93 -2.07 18.61 -4.49
N THR A 94 -2.18 19.81 -3.92
CA THR A 94 -1.22 20.91 -4.02
C THR A 94 -0.89 21.46 -2.63
N LEU A 95 0.07 22.38 -2.55
CA LEU A 95 0.43 23.04 -1.30
C LEU A 95 -0.62 24.06 -0.88
N VAL A 96 -0.78 24.23 0.43
CA VAL A 96 -1.55 25.34 1.00
C VAL A 96 -0.79 26.65 0.83
N SER A 97 -1.53 27.72 0.54
CA SER A 97 -0.98 29.08 0.56
C SER A 97 -0.63 29.53 1.98
N SER A 98 0.32 30.46 2.12
CA SER A 98 0.70 31.02 3.43
C SER A 98 -0.47 31.70 4.15
N SER A 99 -1.39 32.33 3.39
CA SER A 99 -2.59 32.96 3.96
C SER A 99 -3.55 31.93 4.55
N LEU A 100 -3.80 30.81 3.84
CA LEU A 100 -4.62 29.72 4.35
C LEU A 100 -3.94 29.07 5.58
N GLN A 101 -2.63 28.86 5.53
CA GLN A 101 -1.89 28.30 6.67
C GLN A 101 -2.03 29.17 7.93
N ASN A 102 -1.94 30.50 7.80
CA ASN A 102 -2.14 31.42 8.91
C ASN A 102 -3.57 31.34 9.47
N ARG A 103 -4.59 31.28 8.59
CA ARG A 103 -5.99 31.10 8.99
C ARG A 103 -6.20 29.78 9.73
N LEU A 104 -5.64 28.68 9.23
CA LEU A 104 -5.73 27.37 9.86
C LEU A 104 -5.07 27.38 11.24
N ASN A 105 -3.92 28.04 11.40
CA ASN A 105 -3.27 28.16 12.70
C ASN A 105 -4.13 28.92 13.73
N GLN A 106 -4.85 29.97 13.31
CA GLN A 106 -5.79 30.69 14.18
C GLN A 106 -7.02 29.85 14.58
N LEU A 107 -7.37 28.85 13.79
CA LEU A 107 -8.52 27.97 14.06
C LEU A 107 -8.15 26.76 14.95
N LYS A 108 -6.86 26.43 15.10
CA LYS A 108 -6.40 25.30 15.93
C LYS A 108 -6.78 25.43 17.40
N ASP A 109 -6.96 26.66 17.90
CA ASP A 109 -7.42 26.90 19.28
C ASP A 109 -8.92 26.57 19.48
N LYS A 110 -9.68 26.37 18.40
CA LYS A 110 -11.13 26.15 18.42
C LYS A 110 -11.53 24.74 18.00
N ILE A 111 -10.84 24.17 17.02
CA ILE A 111 -11.11 22.85 16.44
C ILE A 111 -9.80 22.13 16.13
N ASN A 112 -9.86 20.80 16.04
CA ASN A 112 -8.71 20.02 15.61
C ASN A 112 -8.48 20.19 14.10
N ILE A 113 -7.24 20.43 13.67
CA ILE A 113 -6.94 20.64 12.25
C ILE A 113 -5.80 19.74 11.82
N LEU A 114 -6.05 18.93 10.79
CA LEU A 114 -5.04 18.14 10.10
C LEU A 114 -5.00 18.55 8.63
N ILE A 115 -3.79 18.70 8.08
CA ILE A 115 -3.58 19.04 6.69
C ILE A 115 -2.69 17.98 6.07
N TYR A 116 -3.18 17.39 5.00
CA TYR A 116 -2.47 16.48 4.13
C TYR A 116 -2.30 17.17 2.79
N ASP A 117 -1.19 17.89 2.63
CA ASP A 117 -0.80 18.41 1.32
C ASP A 117 -0.04 17.35 0.52
N ARG A 118 0.27 17.65 -0.74
CA ARG A 118 1.01 16.75 -1.62
C ARG A 118 2.30 16.20 -1.00
N ASN A 119 3.06 17.00 -0.26
CA ASN A 119 4.32 16.54 0.33
C ASN A 119 4.07 15.57 1.48
N ILE A 120 3.12 15.91 2.36
CA ILE A 120 2.73 15.04 3.47
C ILE A 120 2.18 13.73 2.92
N ILE A 121 1.21 13.77 1.99
CA ILE A 121 0.63 12.58 1.36
C ILE A 121 1.73 11.68 0.78
N SER A 122 2.68 12.26 0.02
CA SER A 122 3.78 11.51 -0.60
C SER A 122 4.67 10.75 0.40
N ASN A 123 4.82 11.26 1.63
CA ASN A 123 5.57 10.57 2.67
C ASN A 123 4.82 9.36 3.26
N TYR A 124 3.50 9.33 3.13
CA TYR A 124 2.65 8.22 3.56
C TYR A 124 2.41 7.19 2.45
N LEU A 125 2.44 7.57 1.16
CA LEU A 125 2.19 6.64 0.05
C LEU A 125 3.04 5.34 0.09
N PRO A 126 4.34 5.34 0.45
CA PRO A 126 5.09 4.09 0.58
C PRO A 126 4.60 3.16 1.71
N LYS A 127 3.83 3.69 2.66
CA LYS A 127 3.44 3.00 3.90
C LYS A 127 2.00 2.51 3.89
N ILE A 128 1.15 3.07 3.03
CA ILE A 128 -0.24 2.62 2.90
C ILE A 128 -0.32 1.30 2.14
N SER A 129 -1.49 0.66 2.15
CA SER A 129 -1.68 -0.58 1.40
C SER A 129 -1.45 -0.38 -0.10
N SER A 130 -0.69 -1.29 -0.70
CA SER A 130 -0.46 -1.36 -2.15
C SER A 130 -1.76 -1.53 -2.93
N SER A 131 -2.78 -2.16 -2.32
CA SER A 131 -4.11 -2.33 -2.91
C SER A 131 -4.85 -1.00 -3.11
N ILE A 132 -4.66 -0.04 -2.20
CA ILE A 132 -5.22 1.32 -2.31
C ILE A 132 -4.55 2.03 -3.47
N LEU A 133 -3.23 1.99 -3.56
CA LEU A 133 -2.50 2.60 -4.67
C LEU A 133 -2.92 1.99 -6.01
N GLN A 134 -3.08 0.66 -6.08
CA GLN A 134 -3.53 -0.05 -7.29
C GLN A 134 -4.93 0.37 -7.71
N LYS A 135 -5.84 0.52 -6.75
CA LYS A 135 -7.22 0.97 -7.00
C LYS A 135 -7.28 2.32 -7.70
N TYR A 136 -6.35 3.23 -7.42
CA TYR A 136 -6.37 4.61 -7.89
C TYR A 136 -5.25 4.98 -8.89
N GLY A 137 -4.55 4.00 -9.45
CA GLY A 137 -3.69 4.21 -10.62
C GLY A 137 -2.17 4.01 -10.39
N LEU A 138 -1.76 3.35 -9.32
CA LEU A 138 -0.39 2.89 -9.13
C LEU A 138 -0.30 1.40 -8.79
N PRO A 139 0.30 0.57 -9.66
CA PRO A 139 0.71 0.84 -11.05
C PRO A 139 -0.43 0.91 -12.05
N ASN A 140 -0.40 1.94 -12.91
CA ASN A 140 -1.10 1.87 -14.18
C ASN A 140 -0.45 0.78 -15.06
N GLN A 141 -1.25 -0.17 -15.54
CA GLN A 141 -0.95 -1.15 -16.60
C GLN A 141 -0.13 -2.42 -16.24
N PHE A 142 0.40 -2.57 -15.02
CA PHE A 142 1.19 -3.75 -14.66
C PHE A 142 0.68 -4.42 -13.39
N GLN A 143 0.22 -5.66 -13.48
CA GLN A 143 -0.08 -6.48 -12.29
C GLN A 143 1.21 -6.93 -11.60
N TYR A 144 2.27 -7.21 -12.37
CA TYR A 144 3.58 -7.62 -11.89
C TYR A 144 4.68 -6.92 -12.71
N ILE A 145 5.81 -6.65 -12.07
CA ILE A 145 6.93 -5.91 -12.67
C ILE A 145 8.01 -6.88 -13.10
N LEU A 146 8.77 -6.54 -14.14
CA LEU A 146 10.00 -7.24 -14.47
C LEU A 146 11.21 -6.29 -14.33
N ASN A 147 12.03 -6.51 -13.31
CA ASN A 147 13.20 -5.69 -12.95
C ASN A 147 14.46 -6.03 -13.76
N VAL A 148 14.34 -6.90 -14.77
CA VAL A 148 15.42 -7.33 -15.65
C VAL A 148 14.98 -7.23 -17.11
N ALA A 149 15.92 -7.13 -18.04
CA ALA A 149 15.56 -7.24 -19.45
C ALA A 149 14.98 -8.64 -19.73
N LYS A 150 13.98 -8.74 -20.62
CA LYS A 150 13.30 -10.01 -20.95
C LYS A 150 14.27 -11.14 -21.32
N LYS A 151 15.39 -10.81 -21.98
CA LYS A 151 16.44 -11.76 -22.37
C LYS A 151 17.24 -12.32 -21.20
N ASP A 152 17.31 -11.58 -20.09
CA ASP A 152 18.06 -11.91 -18.88
C ASP A 152 17.16 -12.54 -17.82
N TYR A 153 15.86 -12.68 -18.11
CA TYR A 153 14.90 -13.33 -17.24
C TYR A 153 15.27 -14.79 -16.99
N LYS A 154 15.29 -15.16 -15.72
CA LYS A 154 15.51 -16.53 -15.27
C LYS A 154 14.25 -17.04 -14.58
N PRO A 155 13.65 -18.15 -15.06
CA PRO A 155 12.43 -18.68 -14.47
C PRO A 155 12.68 -19.25 -13.07
N LEU A 156 11.63 -19.29 -12.27
CA LEU A 156 11.58 -20.08 -11.04
C LEU A 156 10.61 -21.23 -11.29
N ASN A 157 11.14 -22.41 -11.60
CA ASN A 157 10.29 -23.55 -11.95
C ASN A 157 9.79 -24.26 -10.69
N CYS A 158 8.49 -24.53 -10.63
CA CYS A 158 7.88 -25.36 -9.60
C CYS A 158 8.67 -26.67 -9.43
N LEU A 159 8.98 -27.03 -8.19
CA LEU A 159 9.79 -28.22 -7.89
C LEU A 159 9.10 -29.56 -8.28
N ILE A 160 7.79 -29.54 -8.56
CA ILE A 160 7.01 -30.74 -8.88
C ILE A 160 6.62 -30.78 -10.36
N CYS A 161 5.96 -29.73 -10.87
CA CYS A 161 5.44 -29.72 -12.24
C CYS A 161 6.30 -28.93 -13.23
N SER A 162 7.43 -28.36 -12.80
CA SER A 162 8.37 -27.56 -13.61
C SER A 162 7.78 -26.29 -14.23
N LYS A 163 6.52 -25.93 -13.93
CA LYS A 163 5.89 -24.69 -14.40
C LYS A 163 6.62 -23.48 -13.81
N ASP A 164 6.90 -22.47 -14.62
CA ASP A 164 7.48 -21.22 -14.14
C ASP A 164 6.47 -20.44 -13.28
N ILE A 165 6.73 -20.37 -11.98
CA ILE A 165 5.84 -19.77 -10.99
C ILE A 165 5.95 -18.25 -10.92
N LEU A 166 6.90 -17.65 -11.65
CA LEU A 166 7.04 -16.19 -11.78
C LEU A 166 6.43 -15.62 -13.06
N GLN A 167 5.78 -16.44 -13.89
CA GLN A 167 4.88 -15.92 -14.92
C GLN A 167 3.66 -15.27 -14.27
N ASP A 168 3.19 -14.16 -14.84
CA ASP A 168 2.15 -13.31 -14.25
C ASP A 168 0.86 -14.10 -13.92
N GLU A 169 0.46 -15.03 -14.79
CA GLU A 169 -0.74 -15.85 -14.60
C GLU A 169 -0.57 -16.92 -13.50
N ASN A 170 0.67 -17.19 -13.06
CA ASN A 170 0.99 -18.24 -12.09
C ASN A 170 1.31 -17.69 -10.69
N ILE A 171 1.69 -16.41 -10.57
CA ILE A 171 2.15 -15.82 -9.30
C ILE A 171 1.10 -15.99 -8.18
N SER A 172 -0.16 -15.63 -8.44
CA SER A 172 -1.26 -15.76 -7.45
C SER A 172 -1.56 -17.20 -7.05
N PHE A 173 -1.11 -18.18 -7.84
CA PHE A 173 -1.32 -19.61 -7.62
C PHE A 173 -0.06 -20.34 -7.18
N SER A 174 0.92 -19.60 -6.64
CA SER A 174 2.21 -20.15 -6.24
C SER A 174 2.55 -19.78 -4.80
N MET A 175 3.39 -20.59 -4.16
CA MET A 175 3.80 -20.40 -2.76
C MET A 175 5.20 -20.98 -2.50
N ALA A 176 5.77 -20.65 -1.35
CA ALA A 176 6.85 -21.40 -0.72
C ALA A 176 6.45 -21.86 0.69
N LEU A 177 7.06 -22.94 1.15
CA LEU A 177 6.85 -23.47 2.49
C LEU A 177 8.12 -24.14 3.01
N ILE A 178 8.20 -24.22 4.33
CA ILE A 178 9.19 -25.03 5.03
C ILE A 178 8.51 -26.30 5.52
N THR A 179 9.10 -27.47 5.28
CA THR A 179 8.60 -28.76 5.76
C THR A 179 9.71 -29.58 6.42
N LYS A 180 9.37 -30.72 7.00
CA LYS A 180 10.33 -31.71 7.52
C LYS A 180 10.22 -32.99 6.70
N ASN A 181 11.36 -33.51 6.27
CA ASN A 181 11.42 -34.79 5.57
C ASN A 181 11.36 -35.97 6.55
N LYS A 182 11.43 -37.20 6.03
CA LYS A 182 11.39 -38.44 6.82
C LYS A 182 12.57 -38.61 7.79
N ASN A 183 13.67 -37.88 7.56
CA ASN A 183 14.86 -37.89 8.41
C ASN A 183 14.83 -36.76 9.46
N ASP A 184 13.69 -36.08 9.62
CA ASP A 184 13.51 -34.92 10.49
C ASP A 184 14.37 -33.68 10.10
N GLU A 185 14.85 -33.64 8.85
CA GLU A 185 15.58 -32.49 8.31
C GLU A 185 14.60 -31.50 7.67
N PHE A 186 14.87 -30.21 7.83
CA PHE A 186 14.10 -29.16 7.20
C PHE A 186 14.35 -29.08 5.69
N GLU A 187 13.28 -28.90 4.92
CA GLU A 187 13.31 -28.68 3.49
C GLU A 187 12.64 -27.37 3.12
N TYR A 188 13.25 -26.64 2.18
CA TYR A 188 12.69 -25.43 1.59
C TYR A 188 12.03 -25.81 0.27
N LEU A 189 10.70 -25.71 0.19
CA LEU A 189 9.95 -26.05 -1.01
C LEU A 189 9.26 -24.81 -1.57
N TYR A 190 9.16 -24.73 -2.90
CA TYR A 190 8.37 -23.74 -3.60
C TYR A 190 7.74 -24.34 -4.85
N GLY A 191 6.61 -23.78 -5.28
CA GLY A 191 5.89 -24.29 -6.43
C GLY A 191 4.46 -23.78 -6.52
N CYS A 192 3.71 -24.36 -7.45
CA CYS A 192 2.28 -24.09 -7.57
C CYS A 192 1.56 -24.57 -6.29
N LYS A 193 0.58 -23.80 -5.81
CA LYS A 193 -0.26 -24.15 -4.65
C LYS A 193 -0.85 -25.56 -4.81
N ASN A 194 -1.39 -25.89 -5.98
CA ASN A 194 -1.95 -27.22 -6.25
C ASN A 194 -0.92 -28.37 -6.17
N CYS A 195 0.38 -28.07 -6.24
CA CYS A 195 1.43 -29.08 -6.13
C CYS A 195 1.89 -29.28 -4.68
N ILE A 196 1.96 -28.21 -3.88
CA ILE A 196 2.63 -28.26 -2.57
C ILE A 196 1.73 -27.93 -1.37
N ARG A 197 0.50 -27.45 -1.56
CA ARG A 197 -0.38 -27.00 -0.46
C ARG A 197 -0.74 -28.07 0.57
N ASP A 198 -0.75 -29.34 0.16
CA ASP A 198 -1.15 -30.46 1.01
C ASP A 198 0.05 -31.08 1.74
N ILE A 199 1.26 -30.55 1.50
CA ILE A 199 2.47 -30.97 2.22
C ILE A 199 2.42 -30.35 3.62
N PRO A 200 2.59 -31.15 4.70
CA PRO A 200 2.63 -30.63 6.05
C PRO A 200 3.75 -29.60 6.21
N ASP A 201 3.41 -28.37 6.58
CA ASP A 201 4.36 -27.29 6.68
C ASP A 201 4.66 -26.85 8.12
N ARG A 202 5.71 -26.06 8.25
CA ARG A 202 6.15 -25.36 9.45
C ARG A 202 6.11 -23.86 9.21
N GLY A 203 5.29 -23.38 8.30
CA GLY A 203 5.26 -22.00 7.81
C GLY A 203 5.31 -21.97 6.28
N TRP A 204 4.57 -21.03 5.72
CA TRP A 204 4.46 -20.80 4.29
C TRP A 204 4.32 -19.30 3.97
N CYS A 205 4.59 -18.95 2.72
CA CYS A 205 4.31 -17.63 2.17
C CYS A 205 3.77 -17.77 0.74
N GLU A 206 2.84 -16.89 0.35
CA GLU A 206 2.41 -16.82 -1.05
C GLU A 206 3.36 -15.96 -1.87
N ILE A 207 3.60 -16.32 -3.13
CA ILE A 207 4.55 -15.58 -3.98
C ILE A 207 4.13 -14.12 -4.15
N ASN A 208 2.86 -13.85 -4.45
CA ASN A 208 2.30 -12.50 -4.57
C ASN A 208 2.60 -11.62 -3.34
N GLN A 209 2.59 -12.19 -2.14
CA GLN A 209 2.88 -11.47 -0.89
C GLN A 209 4.36 -11.12 -0.80
N VAL A 210 5.24 -12.09 -1.00
CA VAL A 210 6.71 -11.89 -0.90
C VAL A 210 7.31 -11.17 -2.10
N LEU A 211 6.50 -10.73 -3.06
CA LEU A 211 6.93 -9.69 -4.01
C LEU A 211 7.00 -8.30 -3.36
N HIS A 212 6.34 -8.11 -2.22
CA HIS A 212 6.55 -6.94 -1.36
C HIS A 212 7.76 -7.15 -0.46
N LEU A 213 8.70 -6.20 -0.48
CA LEU A 213 10.01 -6.34 0.16
C LEU A 213 9.90 -6.60 1.67
N GLU A 214 8.94 -5.98 2.35
CA GLU A 214 8.71 -6.19 3.77
C GLU A 214 8.23 -7.61 4.09
N GLN A 215 7.40 -8.20 3.23
CA GLN A 215 6.94 -9.58 3.37
C GLN A 215 8.05 -10.57 3.07
N LEU A 216 8.87 -10.29 2.04
CA LEU A 216 10.05 -11.11 1.76
C LEU A 216 11.01 -11.10 2.95
N ASN A 217 11.36 -9.93 3.48
CA ASN A 217 12.25 -9.82 4.63
C ASN A 217 11.69 -10.54 5.87
N GLY A 218 10.39 -10.41 6.13
CA GLY A 218 9.71 -11.13 7.21
C GLY A 218 9.79 -12.65 7.04
N TRP A 219 9.55 -13.14 5.83
CA TRP A 219 9.69 -14.56 5.49
C TRP A 219 11.12 -15.06 5.65
N LEU A 220 12.12 -14.31 5.16
CA LEU A 220 13.53 -14.71 5.29
C LEU A 220 13.98 -14.78 6.74
N TYR A 221 13.61 -13.77 7.55
CA TYR A 221 13.87 -13.77 8.98
C TYR A 221 13.22 -14.97 9.68
N TYR A 222 11.95 -15.27 9.35
CA TYR A 222 11.24 -16.42 9.86
C TYR A 222 11.97 -17.74 9.57
N VAL A 223 12.37 -17.94 8.30
CA VAL A 223 13.06 -19.15 7.86
C VAL A 223 14.41 -19.28 8.56
N ASP A 224 15.19 -18.20 8.66
CA ASP A 224 16.52 -18.22 9.28
C ASP A 224 16.43 -18.55 10.78
N GLU A 225 15.46 -18.00 11.52
CA GLU A 225 15.24 -18.33 12.92
C GLU A 225 14.74 -19.78 13.11
N LEU A 226 13.90 -20.28 12.20
CA LEU A 226 13.39 -21.65 12.25
C LEU A 226 14.51 -22.70 12.10
N VAL A 227 15.54 -22.42 11.28
CA VAL A 227 16.60 -23.39 10.96
C VAL A 227 17.93 -23.16 11.70
N LYS A 228 18.04 -22.08 12.49
CA LYS A 228 19.27 -21.63 13.18
C LYS A 228 20.07 -22.71 13.91
N ASN A 229 19.39 -23.70 14.49
CA ASN A 229 19.99 -24.82 15.22
C ASN A 229 19.42 -26.18 14.79
N ALA A 230 18.97 -26.28 13.53
CA ALA A 230 18.30 -27.47 13.03
C ALA A 230 19.06 -28.13 11.88
N ASN A 231 18.83 -29.42 11.68
CA ASN A 231 19.33 -30.12 10.51
C ASN A 231 18.49 -29.73 9.29
N VAL A 232 19.16 -29.41 8.19
CA VAL A 232 18.55 -29.06 6.90
C VAL A 232 18.98 -30.07 5.84
N SER A 233 18.11 -30.32 4.86
CA SER A 233 18.45 -31.22 3.76
C SER A 233 19.52 -30.60 2.85
N ASN A 234 20.24 -31.45 2.11
CA ASN A 234 21.27 -31.03 1.16
C ASN A 234 20.78 -30.04 0.09
N GLN A 235 19.47 -30.05 -0.20
CA GLN A 235 18.86 -29.22 -1.24
C GLN A 235 18.29 -27.91 -0.67
N PHE A 236 18.22 -27.76 0.67
CA PHE A 236 17.60 -26.62 1.35
C PHE A 236 18.17 -25.27 0.87
N TYR A 237 19.48 -25.06 1.03
CA TYR A 237 20.10 -23.78 0.68
C TYR A 237 20.10 -23.49 -0.81
N LYS A 238 20.15 -24.54 -1.65
CA LYS A 238 20.02 -24.38 -3.09
C LYS A 238 18.62 -23.88 -3.47
N ASN A 239 17.57 -24.51 -2.92
CA ASN A 239 16.19 -24.07 -3.14
C ASN A 239 15.94 -22.66 -2.60
N LYS A 240 16.43 -22.35 -1.39
CA LYS A 240 16.33 -21.02 -0.79
C LYS A 240 17.01 -19.95 -1.67
N ASN A 241 18.23 -20.21 -2.13
CA ASN A 241 18.96 -19.29 -3.00
C ASN A 241 18.30 -19.12 -4.38
N ASP A 242 17.80 -20.20 -4.98
CA ASP A 242 17.05 -20.11 -6.24
C ASP A 242 15.79 -19.26 -6.03
N PHE A 243 15.01 -19.51 -4.99
CA PHE A 243 13.83 -18.72 -4.64
C PHE A 243 14.15 -17.22 -4.47
N GLU A 244 15.11 -16.89 -3.61
CA GLU A 244 15.49 -15.50 -3.31
C GLU A 244 16.00 -14.76 -4.55
N SER A 245 16.95 -15.37 -5.27
CA SER A 245 17.57 -14.74 -6.43
C SER A 245 16.59 -14.55 -7.59
N ARG A 246 15.62 -15.45 -7.76
CA ARG A 246 14.60 -15.30 -8.82
C ARG A 246 13.55 -14.26 -8.48
N LEU A 247 13.11 -14.15 -7.23
CA LEU A 247 12.10 -13.16 -6.81
C LEU A 247 12.56 -11.72 -7.01
N GLN A 248 13.86 -11.42 -6.88
CA GLN A 248 14.40 -10.08 -7.12
C GLN A 248 13.99 -9.49 -8.48
N GLN A 249 13.80 -10.35 -9.49
CA GLN A 249 13.36 -9.96 -10.84
C GLN A 249 11.89 -9.46 -10.88
N LYS A 250 11.09 -9.74 -9.86
CA LYS A 250 9.65 -9.47 -9.78
C LYS A 250 9.23 -8.60 -8.58
N LEU A 251 10.17 -8.22 -7.71
CA LEU A 251 9.87 -7.38 -6.54
C LEU A 251 9.18 -6.08 -6.93
N PHE A 252 8.15 -5.73 -6.17
CA PHE A 252 7.52 -4.41 -6.25
C PHE A 252 8.45 -3.34 -5.67
N PRO A 253 8.52 -2.14 -6.29
CA PRO A 253 9.17 -0.98 -5.72
C PRO A 253 8.63 -0.69 -4.33
N SER A 254 9.53 -0.32 -3.41
CA SER A 254 9.17 0.03 -2.03
C SER A 254 8.27 1.25 -1.94
N ASN A 255 8.17 2.06 -2.99
CA ASN A 255 7.27 3.20 -3.09
C ASN A 255 5.87 2.83 -3.62
N TRP A 256 5.54 1.55 -3.83
CA TRP A 256 4.22 1.10 -4.26
C TRP A 256 3.35 0.59 -3.11
N GLY A 257 3.64 1.07 -1.90
CA GLY A 257 2.91 0.69 -0.70
C GLY A 257 3.32 -0.69 -0.16
N GLN A 258 2.67 -1.08 0.92
CA GLN A 258 2.91 -2.33 1.65
C GLN A 258 1.77 -3.33 1.42
N TRP A 259 2.05 -4.62 1.52
CA TRP A 259 1.02 -5.66 1.46
C TRP A 259 0.05 -5.54 2.65
N LEU A 260 0.61 -5.48 3.86
CA LEU A 260 -0.11 -5.30 5.12
C LEU A 260 0.49 -4.07 5.82
N PRO A 261 -0.12 -2.88 5.70
CA PRO A 261 0.31 -1.72 6.47
C PRO A 261 0.13 -2.00 7.97
N LEU A 262 1.14 -1.65 8.77
CA LEU A 262 1.15 -1.77 10.24
C LEU A 262 0.20 -0.77 10.92
#